data_AF-A0A6A8A955-F1
#
_entry.id   AF-A0A6A8A955-F1
#
_cell.length_a   1.000
_cell.length_b   1.000
_cell.length_c   1.000
_cell.angle_alpha   90.00
_cell.angle_beta   90.00
_cell.angle_gamma   90.00
#
_symmetry.space_group_name_H-M   'P 1'
#
loop_
_entity.id
_entity.type
_entity.pdbx_description
1 polymer ?
#
loop_
_entity_poly.entity_id
_entity_poly.type
_entity_poly.pdbx_seq_one_letter_code
_entity_poly.pdbx_strand_id
1 'polypeptide(L)'
;MIFLEFAAVFATVAAVTGLLIHQAMVQFLEYQFYRSNAWNFSLDSRLDRLKIDTRIQIYDLNLTNWQRFYIFRPVMIATVSFLLIAMIWAIFS
;
A
#
# COMPACT_ATOMS: atom_id res chain seq x y z
N MET A 1 25.57 17.62 -2.88
CA MET A 1 24.27 17.22 -3.43
C MET A 1 24.15 15.70 -3.53
N ILE A 2 25.16 15.01 -4.06
CA ILE A 2 25.16 13.54 -4.23
C ILE A 2 24.81 12.72 -2.97
N PHE A 3 25.31 13.12 -1.79
CA PHE A 3 24.97 12.41 -0.54
C PHE A 3 23.47 12.49 -0.19
N LEU A 4 22.84 13.63 -0.44
CA LEU A 4 21.40 13.85 -0.21
C LEU A 4 20.55 13.04 -1.20
N GLU A 5 20.98 12.92 -2.46
CA GLU A 5 20.31 12.10 -3.48
C GLU A 5 20.32 10.62 -3.10
N PHE A 6 21.49 10.08 -2.72
CA PHE A 6 21.59 8.70 -2.24
C PHE A 6 20.80 8.46 -0.95
N ALA A 7 20.81 9.41 -0.01
CA ALA A 7 20.00 9.34 1.20
C ALA A 7 18.50 9.31 0.88
N ALA A 8 18.04 10.14 -0.08
CA ALA A 8 16.65 10.17 -0.53
C ALA A 8 16.24 8.86 -1.21
N VAL A 9 17.09 8.29 -2.06
CA VAL A 9 16.83 6.97 -2.67
C VAL A 9 16.75 5.89 -1.61
N PHE A 10 17.71 5.84 -0.68
CA PHE A 10 17.72 4.83 0.36
C PHE A 10 16.48 4.91 1.26
N ALA A 11 16.08 6.12 1.66
CA ALA A 11 14.85 6.33 2.43
C ALA A 11 13.61 5.88 1.64
N THR A 12 13.57 6.15 0.34
CA THR A 12 12.45 5.73 -0.53
C THR A 12 12.41 4.21 -0.70
N VAL A 13 13.55 3.56 -0.90
CA VAL A 13 13.66 2.08 -0.96
C VAL A 13 13.19 1.45 0.35
N ALA A 14 13.63 1.99 1.49
CA ALA A 14 13.20 1.52 2.80
C ALA A 14 11.67 1.69 3.00
N ALA A 15 11.12 2.83 2.58
CA ALA A 15 9.68 3.09 2.64
C ALA A 15 8.88 2.13 1.74
N VAL A 16 9.31 1.90 0.49
CA VAL A 16 8.68 0.96 -0.44
C VAL A 16 8.72 -0.46 0.12
N THR A 17 9.88 -0.89 0.63
CA THR A 17 10.04 -2.22 1.23
C THR A 17 9.14 -2.39 2.45
N GLY A 18 9.07 -1.38 3.33
CA GLY A 18 8.17 -1.37 4.47
C GLY A 18 6.70 -1.46 4.06
N LEU A 19 6.29 -0.73 3.02
CA LEU A 19 4.94 -0.79 2.45
C LEU A 19 4.62 -2.18 1.90
N LEU A 20 5.55 -2.81 1.17
CA LEU A 20 5.37 -4.15 0.62
C LEU A 20 5.22 -5.21 1.72
N ILE A 21 6.09 -5.17 2.74
CA ILE A 21 6.02 -6.10 3.88
C ILE A 21 4.72 -5.92 4.65
N HIS A 22 4.34 -4.67 4.94
CA HIS A 22 3.09 -4.39 5.62
C HIS A 22 1.89 -4.88 4.80
N GLN A 23 1.89 -4.64 3.49
CA GLN A 23 0.83 -5.08 2.60
C GLN A 23 0.71 -6.61 2.58
N ALA A 24 1.83 -7.33 2.45
CA ALA A 24 1.83 -8.80 2.45
C ALA A 24 1.29 -9.35 3.76
N MET A 25 1.69 -8.76 4.90
CA MET A 25 1.20 -9.17 6.22
C MET A 25 -0.31 -8.94 6.37
N VAL A 26 -0.82 -7.77 6.00
CA VAL A 26 -2.27 -7.48 6.08
C VAL A 26 -3.05 -8.37 5.12
N GLN A 27 -2.56 -8.59 3.89
CA GLN A 27 -3.18 -9.51 2.91
C GLN A 27 -3.31 -10.92 3.45
N PHE A 28 -2.26 -11.43 4.11
CA PHE A 28 -2.29 -12.75 4.71
C PHE A 28 -3.31 -12.83 5.85
N LEU A 29 -3.36 -11.84 6.73
CA LEU A 29 -4.30 -11.80 7.85
C LEU A 29 -5.75 -11.65 7.37
N GLU A 30 -6.01 -10.79 6.39
CA GLU A 30 -7.34 -10.64 5.81
C GLU A 30 -7.81 -11.88 5.07
N TYR A 31 -6.91 -12.54 4.33
CA TYR A 31 -7.20 -13.82 3.70
C TYR A 31 -7.66 -14.85 4.73
N GLN A 32 -6.96 -14.97 5.86
CA GLN A 32 -7.37 -15.87 6.94
C GLN A 32 -8.72 -15.47 7.55
N PHE A 33 -8.95 -14.17 7.76
CA PHE A 33 -10.21 -13.66 8.29
C PHE A 33 -11.39 -13.98 7.38
N TYR A 34 -11.30 -13.69 6.09
CA TYR A 34 -12.40 -13.99 5.18
C TYR A 34 -12.59 -15.50 5.01
N ARG A 35 -11.50 -16.27 4.97
CA ARG A 35 -11.57 -17.73 4.89
C ARG A 35 -12.26 -18.34 6.13
N SER A 36 -12.04 -17.81 7.33
CA SER A 36 -12.73 -18.27 8.54
C SER A 36 -14.19 -17.79 8.63
N ASN A 37 -14.54 -16.72 7.92
CA ASN A 37 -15.91 -16.18 7.84
C ASN A 37 -16.67 -16.62 6.57
N ALA A 38 -16.39 -17.82 6.03
CA ALA A 38 -17.04 -18.37 4.85
C ALA A 38 -17.02 -17.44 3.62
N TRP A 39 -15.93 -16.69 3.44
CA TRP A 39 -15.73 -15.69 2.39
C TRP A 39 -16.75 -14.54 2.43
N ASN A 40 -17.30 -14.22 3.60
CA ASN A 40 -18.21 -13.10 3.75
C ASN A 40 -17.48 -11.75 3.72
N PHE A 41 -17.46 -11.11 2.55
CA PHE A 41 -16.83 -9.81 2.32
C PHE A 41 -17.64 -8.60 2.80
N SER A 42 -18.85 -8.81 3.34
CA SER A 42 -19.60 -7.74 4.01
C SER A 42 -19.06 -7.42 5.41
N LEU A 43 -18.25 -8.32 5.98
CA LEU A 43 -17.62 -8.13 7.28
C LEU A 43 -16.34 -7.31 7.14
N ASP A 44 -16.16 -6.35 8.05
CA ASP A 44 -14.94 -5.56 8.14
C ASP A 44 -13.93 -6.28 9.04
N SER A 45 -12.77 -6.63 8.46
CA SER A 45 -11.67 -7.29 9.15
C SER A 45 -11.03 -6.38 10.22
N ARG A 46 -11.14 -5.05 10.05
CA ARG A 46 -10.45 -4.01 10.84
C ARG A 46 -8.93 -4.20 10.97
N LEU A 47 -8.34 -5.01 10.09
CA LEU A 47 -6.90 -5.30 10.07
C LEU A 47 -6.11 -4.19 9.37
N ASP A 48 -6.79 -3.34 8.57
CA ASP A 48 -6.19 -2.10 8.04
C ASP A 48 -6.06 -1.03 9.14
N ARG A 49 -4.93 -1.06 9.85
CA ARG A 49 -4.58 -0.03 10.82
C ARG A 49 -3.99 1.23 10.19
N LEU A 50 -3.51 1.14 8.94
CA LEU A 50 -2.91 2.28 8.26
C LEU A 50 -3.96 3.32 7.86
N LYS A 51 -5.25 2.94 7.81
CA LYS A 51 -6.36 3.89 7.62
C LYS A 51 -6.16 4.78 6.39
N ILE A 52 -5.44 4.26 5.38
CA ILE A 52 -5.14 4.98 4.12
C ILE A 52 -6.46 5.41 3.47
N ASP A 53 -7.46 4.57 3.63
CA ASP A 53 -8.83 4.65 3.19
C ASP A 53 -9.72 5.59 4.03
N THR A 54 -9.33 5.95 5.26
CA THR A 54 -10.05 6.95 6.08
C THR A 54 -9.82 8.37 5.57
N ARG A 55 -8.66 8.65 4.92
CA ARG A 55 -8.44 9.91 4.22
C ARG A 55 -9.17 9.98 2.87
N ILE A 56 -9.54 8.83 2.31
CA ILE A 56 -10.34 8.73 1.08
C ILE A 56 -11.85 8.75 1.40
N GLN A 57 -12.23 8.49 2.65
CA GLN A 57 -13.60 8.56 3.14
C GLN A 57 -14.25 9.94 2.91
N ILE A 58 -13.43 11.00 2.80
CA ILE A 58 -13.85 12.36 2.42
C ILE A 58 -14.46 12.40 1.00
N TYR A 59 -14.04 11.50 0.12
CA TYR A 59 -14.56 11.40 -1.25
C TYR A 59 -15.84 10.57 -1.36
N ASP A 60 -16.36 10.04 -0.24
CA ASP A 60 -17.56 9.19 -0.16
C ASP A 60 -17.62 8.11 -1.24
N LEU A 61 -16.43 7.60 -1.59
CA LEU A 61 -16.30 6.49 -2.52
C LEU A 61 -16.83 5.27 -1.77
N ASN A 62 -18.09 4.94 -2.09
CA ASN A 62 -18.90 3.83 -1.55
C ASN A 62 -18.32 2.47 -1.97
N LEU A 63 -17.02 2.30 -1.74
CA LEU A 63 -16.18 1.18 -2.14
C LEU A 63 -16.26 0.11 -1.07
N THR A 64 -16.51 -1.12 -1.51
CA THR A 64 -16.48 -2.28 -0.63
C THR A 64 -15.06 -2.50 -0.08
N ASN A 65 -14.96 -3.20 1.06
CA ASN A 65 -13.67 -3.57 1.64
C ASN A 65 -12.76 -4.28 0.63
N TRP A 66 -13.35 -5.10 -0.25
CA TRP A 66 -12.67 -5.77 -1.35
C TRP A 66 -12.07 -4.78 -2.36
N GLN A 67 -12.84 -3.77 -2.79
CA GLN A 67 -12.37 -2.77 -3.76
C GLN A 67 -11.24 -1.91 -3.19
N ARG A 68 -11.36 -1.48 -1.93
CA ARG A 68 -10.29 -0.72 -1.26
C ARG A 68 -8.99 -1.52 -1.19
N PHE A 69 -9.12 -2.80 -0.90
CA PHE A 69 -7.98 -3.67 -0.66
C PHE A 69 -7.28 -4.16 -1.92
N TYR A 70 -8.05 -4.59 -2.93
CA TYR A 70 -7.52 -5.17 -4.16
C TYR A 70 -7.28 -4.17 -5.29
N ILE A 71 -7.85 -2.97 -5.22
CA ILE A 71 -7.68 -1.95 -6.27
C ILE A 71 -6.83 -0.79 -5.75
N PHE A 72 -7.22 -0.18 -4.63
CA PHE A 72 -6.59 1.06 -4.20
C PHE A 72 -5.15 0.87 -3.69
N ARG A 73 -4.92 -0.16 -2.86
CA ARG A 73 -3.57 -0.40 -2.31
C ARG A 73 -2.54 -0.82 -3.36
N PRO A 74 -2.83 -1.76 -4.29
CA PRO A 74 -1.89 -2.07 -5.36
C PRO A 74 -1.54 -0.87 -6.24
N VAL A 75 -2.51 0.00 -6.52
CA VAL A 75 -2.28 1.25 -7.27
C VAL A 75 -1.34 2.19 -6.52
N MET A 76 -1.52 2.37 -5.21
CA MET A 76 -0.62 3.18 -4.39
C MET A 76 0.81 2.62 -4.40
N ILE A 77 0.96 1.31 -4.21
CA ILE A 77 2.27 0.64 -4.26
C ILE A 77 2.92 0.79 -5.63
N ALA A 78 2.15 0.63 -6.72
CA ALA A 78 2.64 0.81 -8.08
C ALA A 78 3.09 2.26 -8.32
N THR A 79 2.34 3.23 -7.82
CA THR A 79 2.67 4.67 -7.94
C THR A 79 3.98 5.00 -7.22
N VAL A 80 4.15 4.54 -5.98
CA VAL A 80 5.39 4.79 -5.22
C VAL A 80 6.58 4.03 -5.84
N SER A 81 6.36 2.82 -6.32
CA SER A 81 7.39 2.04 -7.05
C SER A 81 7.82 2.73 -8.34
N PHE A 82 6.87 3.29 -9.10
CA PHE A 82 7.16 4.06 -10.30
C PHE A 82 7.99 5.31 -9.99
N LEU A 83 7.61 6.06 -8.95
CA LEU A 83 8.39 7.22 -8.50
C LEU A 83 9.81 6.83 -8.10
N LEU A 84 9.99 5.69 -7.41
CA LEU A 84 11.32 5.17 -7.07
C LEU A 84 12.14 4.86 -8.33
N ILE A 85 11.55 4.21 -9.34
CA ILE A 85 12.24 3.93 -10.61
C ILE A 85 12.66 5.24 -11.30
N ALA A 86 11.78 6.25 -11.32
CA ALA A 86 12.09 7.56 -11.89
C ALA A 86 13.22 8.27 -11.12
N MET A 87 13.24 8.19 -9.79
CA MET A 87 14.32 8.75 -8.96
C MET A 87 15.66 8.06 -9.23
N ILE A 88 15.66 6.73 -9.34
CA ILE A 88 16.85 5.96 -9.69
C ILE A 88 17.35 6.36 -11.08
N TRP A 89 16.44 6.42 -12.07
CA TRP A 89 16.77 6.83 -13.43
C TRP A 89 17.41 8.22 -13.47
N ALA A 90 16.84 9.20 -12.77
CA ALA A 90 17.33 10.57 -12.71
C ALA A 90 18.74 10.71 -12.11
N ILE A 91 19.19 9.75 -11.30
CA ILE A 91 20.56 9.75 -10.74
C ILE A 91 21.58 9.22 -11.75
N PHE A 92 21.14 8.36 -12.67
CA PHE A 92 22.02 7.72 -13.67
C PHE A 92 21.92 8.34 -15.07
N SER A 93 21.00 9.28 -15.29
CA SER A 93 20.84 10.05 -16.55
C SER A 93 21.61 11.36 -16.52
#